data_AF-A0A818KK25-F1
#
_entry.id   AF-A0A818KK25-F1
#
_cell.length_a   1.000
_cell.length_b   1.000
_cell.length_c   1.000
_cell.angle_alpha   90.00
_cell.angle_beta   90.00
_cell.angle_gamma   90.00
#
_symmetry.space_group_name_H-M   'P 1'
#
loop_
_entity.id
_entity.type
_entity.pdbx_description
1 polymer ?
#
loop_
_entity_poly.entity_id
_entity_poly.type
_entity_poly.pdbx_seq_one_letter_code
_entity_poly.pdbx_strand_id
1 'polypeptide(L)'
;MNQLLDKKPTVVYEIIDQFNGFYVNMIDRKYCSRVNIPLRIVTNVISNERFESLFINEAIKSNMIELKGHCSLAGIRISLYNGINFEEVTQLTEFMGTFQKKNT
;
A
#
# COMPACT_ATOMS: atom_id res chain seq x y z
N MET A 1 -1.32 24.04 11.13
CA MET A 1 -1.88 22.69 11.36
C MET A 1 -2.18 22.08 9.99
N ASN A 2 -1.33 21.18 9.51
CA ASN A 2 -1.50 20.52 8.20
C ASN A 2 -2.43 19.30 8.34
N GLN A 3 -3.72 19.55 8.61
CA GLN A 3 -4.70 18.50 8.92
C GLN A 3 -4.91 17.48 7.78
N LEU A 4 -4.59 17.82 6.52
CA LEU A 4 -4.71 16.87 5.40
C LEU A 4 -3.54 15.89 5.31
N LEU A 5 -2.33 16.30 5.70
CA LEU A 5 -1.13 15.45 5.61
C LEU A 5 -1.18 14.30 6.62
N ASP A 6 -1.77 14.52 7.79
CA ASP A 6 -1.97 13.47 8.79
C ASP A 6 -3.10 12.48 8.42
N LYS A 7 -4.05 12.90 7.57
CA LYS A 7 -5.17 12.05 7.16
C LYS A 7 -4.79 11.02 6.09
N LYS A 8 -3.92 11.38 5.14
CA LYS A 8 -3.49 10.49 4.05
C LYS A 8 -2.93 9.13 4.54
N PRO A 9 -1.90 9.08 5.41
CA PRO A 9 -1.38 7.81 5.89
C PRO A 9 -2.39 7.04 6.75
N THR A 10 -3.25 7.75 7.48
CA THR A 10 -4.29 7.14 8.31
C THR A 10 -5.25 6.31 7.45
N VAL A 11 -5.75 6.87 6.33
CA VAL A 11 -6.64 6.15 5.41
C VAL A 11 -5.97 4.90 4.82
N VAL A 12 -4.69 5.01 4.43
CA VAL A 12 -3.93 3.86 3.92
C VAL A 12 -3.80 2.77 4.99
N TYR A 13 -3.46 3.13 6.22
CA TYR A 13 -3.34 2.17 7.32
C TYR A 13 -4.67 1.53 7.73
N GLU A 14 -5.77 2.28 7.72
CA GLU A 14 -7.11 1.74 7.98
C GLU A 14 -7.50 0.70 6.93
N ILE A 15 -7.22 0.97 5.67
CA ILE A 15 -7.48 0.05 4.56
C ILE A 15 -6.62 -1.22 4.70
N ILE A 16 -5.34 -1.11 5.07
CA ILE A 16 -4.47 -2.26 5.32
C ILE A 16 -5.04 -3.16 6.43
N ASP A 17 -5.48 -2.56 7.54
CA ASP A 17 -6.07 -3.29 8.66
C ASP A 17 -7.38 -4.00 8.27
N GLN A 18 -8.21 -3.35 7.46
CA GLN A 18 -9.50 -3.90 7.01
C GLN A 18 -9.35 -5.18 6.18
N PHE A 19 -8.25 -5.33 5.45
CA PHE A 19 -8.01 -6.47 4.57
C PHE A 19 -7.46 -7.71 5.28
N ASN A 20 -7.50 -7.73 6.62
CA ASN A 20 -7.47 -8.92 7.47
C ASN A 20 -6.33 -9.92 7.14
N GLY A 21 -5.13 -9.41 6.85
CA GLY A 21 -3.94 -10.20 6.59
C GLY A 21 -3.55 -10.39 5.12
N PHE A 22 -4.34 -9.88 4.16
CA PHE A 22 -3.92 -9.86 2.75
C PHE A 22 -2.77 -8.87 2.52
N TYR A 23 -2.89 -7.69 3.12
CA TYR A 23 -1.85 -6.67 3.14
C TYR A 23 -1.24 -6.62 4.54
N VAL A 24 0.07 -6.83 4.63
CA VAL A 24 0.78 -6.86 5.91
C VAL A 24 1.90 -5.83 5.89
N ASN A 25 1.87 -4.96 6.89
CA ASN A 25 3.03 -4.15 7.23
C ASN A 25 3.84 -4.88 8.32
N MET A 26 5.13 -5.06 8.09
CA MET A 26 6.04 -5.73 9.05
C MET A 26 6.49 -4.82 10.19
N ILE A 27 6.19 -3.52 10.12
CA ILE A 27 6.56 -2.52 11.12
C ILE A 27 5.41 -2.35 12.12
N ASP A 28 5.73 -2.37 13.41
CA ASP A 28 4.77 -2.06 14.48
C ASP A 28 4.21 -0.64 14.27
N ARG A 29 2.88 -0.50 14.46
CA ARG A 29 2.13 0.75 14.31
C ARG A 29 2.77 1.94 15.05
N LYS A 30 3.47 1.70 16.17
CA LYS A 30 4.18 2.76 16.92
C LYS A 30 5.39 3.36 16.17
N TYR A 31 6.00 2.60 15.26
CA TYR A 31 7.18 3.01 14.48
C TYR A 31 6.86 3.21 12.99
N CYS A 32 5.58 3.16 12.62
CA CYS A 32 5.12 3.37 11.26
C CYS A 32 5.43 4.78 10.76
N SER A 33 6.04 4.86 9.58
CA SER A 33 6.27 6.14 8.91
C SER A 33 4.99 6.67 8.29
N ARG A 34 4.78 7.99 8.39
CA ARG A 34 3.66 8.68 7.74
C ARG A 34 3.89 8.93 6.24
N VAL A 35 5.13 8.81 5.80
CA VAL A 35 5.55 9.14 4.43
C VAL A 35 5.82 7.89 3.62
N ASN A 36 6.55 6.92 4.19
CA ASN A 36 6.94 5.72 3.45
C ASN A 36 6.35 4.49 4.15
N ILE A 37 5.31 3.92 3.56
CA ILE A 37 4.57 2.80 4.12
C ILE A 37 5.01 1.54 3.36
N PRO A 38 5.91 0.71 3.92
CA PRO A 38 6.24 -0.57 3.35
C PRO A 38 5.11 -1.56 3.59
N LEU A 39 4.84 -2.40 2.60
CA LEU A 39 3.73 -3.32 2.60
C LEU A 39 4.07 -4.58 1.81
N ARG A 40 3.60 -5.71 2.31
CA ARG A 40 3.73 -7.02 1.67
C ARG A 40 2.37 -7.62 1.41
N ILE A 41 2.27 -8.39 0.32
CA ILE A 41 1.07 -9.19 0.05
C ILE A 41 1.31 -10.59 0.58
N VAL A 42 0.45 -11.02 1.50
CA VAL A 42 0.51 -12.34 2.14
C VAL A 42 -0.79 -13.07 1.83
N THR A 43 -0.67 -14.28 1.29
CA THR A 43 -1.81 -15.16 1.02
C THR A 43 -1.55 -16.49 1.72
N ASN A 44 -2.42 -16.91 2.64
CA ASN A 44 -2.27 -18.14 3.42
C ASN A 44 -0.90 -18.26 4.12
N VAL A 45 -0.51 -17.24 4.88
CA VAL A 45 0.67 -17.22 5.78
C VAL A 45 2.03 -17.12 5.06
N ILE A 46 2.07 -17.12 3.72
CA ILE A 46 3.31 -16.99 2.93
C ILE A 46 3.32 -15.67 2.15
N SER A 47 4.43 -14.93 2.23
CA SER A 47 4.68 -13.75 1.39
C SER A 47 4.73 -14.17 -0.07
N ASN A 48 3.89 -13.56 -0.90
CA ASN A 48 3.69 -14.02 -2.27
C ASN A 48 4.17 -12.97 -3.28
N GLU A 49 5.46 -13.04 -3.60
CA GLU A 49 6.13 -12.13 -4.54
C GLU A 49 5.48 -12.08 -5.92
N ARG A 50 4.77 -13.16 -6.30
CA ARG A 50 4.00 -13.21 -7.55
C ARG A 50 2.83 -12.24 -7.51
N PHE A 51 2.09 -12.17 -6.41
CA PHE A 51 1.01 -11.20 -6.25
C PHE A 51 1.54 -9.77 -6.12
N GLU A 52 2.69 -9.57 -5.47
CA GLU A 52 3.33 -8.25 -5.41
C GLU A 52 3.74 -7.77 -6.81
N SER A 53 4.29 -8.64 -7.64
CA SER A 53 4.62 -8.34 -9.03
C SER A 53 3.36 -8.06 -9.87
N LEU A 54 2.29 -8.83 -9.67
CA LEU A 54 1.00 -8.58 -10.34
C LEU A 54 0.40 -7.25 -9.91
N PHE A 55 0.45 -6.92 -8.62
CA PHE A 55 -0.03 -5.65 -8.08
C PHE A 55 0.72 -4.48 -8.72
N ILE A 56 2.04 -4.53 -8.79
CA ILE A 56 2.86 -3.49 -9.44
C ILE A 56 2.48 -3.36 -10.92
N ASN A 57 2.32 -4.47 -11.64
CA ASN A 57 1.97 -4.45 -13.06
C ASN A 57 0.55 -3.89 -13.30
N GLU A 58 -0.42 -4.21 -12.45
CA GLU A 58 -1.77 -3.65 -12.55
C GLU A 58 -1.79 -2.17 -12.13
N ALA A 59 -1.04 -1.79 -11.10
CA ALA A 59 -0.93 -0.42 -10.64
C ALA A 59 -0.34 0.49 -11.74
N ILE A 60 0.69 0.02 -12.45
CA ILE A 60 1.26 0.74 -13.61
C ILE A 60 0.21 0.98 -14.69
N LYS A 61 -0.70 0.01 -14.95
CA LYS A 61 -1.79 0.18 -15.91
C LYS A 61 -2.82 1.23 -15.46
N SER A 62 -2.98 1.39 -14.14
CA SER A 62 -3.80 2.42 -13.52
C SER A 62 -3.07 3.75 -13.33
N ASN A 63 -1.94 3.98 -14.02
CA ASN A 63 -1.07 5.16 -13.88
C ASN A 63 -0.49 5.38 -12.48
N MET A 64 -0.49 4.37 -11.62
CA MET A 64 0.17 4.42 -10.32
C MET A 64 1.61 3.88 -10.45
N ILE A 65 2.56 4.80 -10.55
CA ILE A 65 3.97 4.50 -10.73
C ILE A 65 4.75 4.51 -9.41
N GLU A 66 5.98 3.98 -9.41
CA GLU A 66 6.91 3.98 -8.27
C GLU A 66 6.46 3.24 -6.99
N LEU A 67 5.48 2.35 -7.08
CA LEU A 67 5.04 1.51 -5.94
C LEU A 67 5.97 0.33 -5.63
N LYS A 68 7.01 0.12 -6.45
CA LYS A 68 7.96 -0.98 -6.28
C LYS A 68 8.82 -0.76 -5.03
N GLY A 69 8.80 -1.74 -4.12
CA GLY A 69 9.66 -1.76 -2.93
C GLY A 69 11.15 -1.83 -3.28
N HIS A 70 12.00 -1.46 -2.32
CA HIS A 70 13.44 -1.53 -2.46
C HIS A 70 13.91 -2.99 -2.68
N CYS A 71 14.95 -3.21 -3.50
CA CYS A 71 15.46 -4.55 -3.84
C CYS A 71 15.76 -5.42 -2.61
N SER A 72 16.18 -4.82 -1.49
CA SER A 72 16.48 -5.54 -0.24
C SER A 72 15.25 -5.90 0.60
N LEU A 73 14.13 -5.21 0.41
CA LEU A 73 12.91 -5.32 1.21
C LEU A 73 11.72 -5.65 0.29
N ALA A 74 11.95 -6.49 -0.72
CA ALA A 74 11.02 -6.90 -1.78
C ALA A 74 9.53 -6.78 -1.38
N GLY A 75 8.70 -6.19 -2.23
CA GLY A 75 7.30 -5.92 -1.92
C GLY A 75 6.84 -4.58 -2.49
N ILE A 76 5.94 -3.92 -1.77
CA ILE A 76 5.30 -2.68 -2.18
C ILE A 76 5.71 -1.57 -1.21
N ARG A 77 5.95 -0.37 -1.74
CA ARG A 77 6.21 0.82 -0.91
C ARG A 77 5.33 1.97 -1.39
N ILE A 78 4.43 2.40 -0.52
CA ILE A 78 3.56 3.55 -0.76
C ILE A 78 4.26 4.79 -0.19
N SER A 79 4.58 5.74 -1.06
CA SER A 79 5.31 6.96 -0.67
C SER A 79 4.40 8.18 -0.78
N LEU A 80 3.93 8.67 0.36
CA LEU A 80 2.99 9.79 0.51
C LEU A 80 3.75 11.10 0.73
N TYR A 81 4.51 11.55 -0.28
CA TYR A 81 5.18 12.86 -0.23
C TYR A 81 4.17 14.01 -0.36
N ASN A 82 4.62 15.24 -0.09
CA ASN A 82 3.78 16.43 -0.16
C ASN A 82 3.11 16.65 -1.54
N GLY A 83 3.71 16.14 -2.62
CA GLY A 83 3.16 16.24 -3.98
C GLY A 83 2.01 15.28 -4.29
N ILE A 84 1.73 14.31 -3.41
CA ILE A 84 0.63 13.35 -3.61
C ILE A 84 -0.67 13.98 -3.13
N ASN A 85 -1.69 14.01 -3.97
CA ASN A 85 -3.01 14.53 -3.63
C ASN A 85 -3.87 13.50 -2.89
N PHE A 86 -4.89 13.97 -2.17
CA PHE A 86 -5.79 13.05 -1.45
C PHE A 86 -6.57 12.14 -2.43
N GLU A 87 -6.91 12.66 -3.61
CA GLU A 87 -7.58 11.88 -4.66
C GLU A 87 -6.73 10.70 -5.15
N GLU A 88 -5.41 10.89 -5.31
CA GLU A 88 -4.49 9.79 -5.66
C GLU A 88 -4.43 8.73 -4.56
N VAL A 89 -4.48 9.15 -3.29
CA VAL A 89 -4.57 8.23 -2.15
C VAL A 89 -5.89 7.46 -2.17
N THR A 90 -7.00 8.12 -2.47
CA THR A 90 -8.30 7.46 -2.62
C THR A 90 -8.27 6.44 -3.75
N GLN A 91 -7.76 6.81 -4.94
CA GLN A 91 -7.62 5.89 -6.08
C GLN A 91 -6.76 4.68 -5.70
N LEU A 92 -5.65 4.88 -4.99
CA LEU A 92 -4.82 3.78 -4.50
C LEU A 92 -5.61 2.85 -3.57
N THR A 93 -6.40 3.39 -2.65
CA THR A 93 -7.19 2.58 -1.71
C THR A 93 -8.30 1.78 -2.41
N GLU A 94 -8.94 2.37 -3.41
CA GLU A 94 -9.92 1.69 -4.28
C GLU A 94 -9.27 0.59 -5.12
N PHE A 95 -8.08 0.87 -5.67
CA PHE A 95 -7.28 -0.13 -6.38
C PHE A 95 -6.90 -1.30 -5.47
N MET A 96 -6.42 -1.03 -4.25
CA MET A 96 -6.10 -2.06 -3.26
C MET A 96 -7.33 -2.93 -2.94
N GLY A 97 -8.51 -2.34 -2.74
CA GLY A 97 -9.73 -3.10 -2.52
C GLY A 97 -10.18 -3.93 -3.72
N THR A 98 -10.02 -3.39 -4.93
CA THR A 98 -10.36 -4.11 -6.16
C THR A 98 -9.39 -5.27 -6.41
N PHE A 99 -8.09 -5.05 -6.20
CA PHE A 99 -7.06 -6.06 -6.34
C PHE A 99 -7.28 -7.20 -5.33
N GLN A 100 -7.56 -6.86 -4.07
CA GLN A 100 -7.84 -7.86 -3.03
C GLN A 100 -9.08 -8.69 -3.40
N LYS A 101 -10.19 -8.07 -3.80
CA LYS A 101 -11.41 -8.78 -4.23
C LYS A 101 -11.20 -9.70 -5.43
N LYS A 102 -10.30 -9.35 -6.35
CA LYS A 102 -9.99 -10.14 -7.54
C LYS A 102 -9.09 -11.34 -7.24
N ASN A 103 -8.34 -11.29 -6.13
CA ASN A 103 -7.31 -12.27 -5.76
C ASN A 103 -7.55 -12.94 -4.39
N THR A 104 -8.72 -12.76 -3.79
CA THR A 104 -9.24 -13.48 -2.60
C THR A 104 -10.20 -14.56 -3.07
#